data_AF-A0A523J2H7-F1
#
_entry.id   AF-A0A523J2H7-F1
#
_cell.length_a   1.000
_cell.length_b   1.000
_cell.length_c   1.000
_cell.angle_alpha   90.00
_cell.angle_beta   90.00
_cell.angle_gamma   90.00
#
_symmetry.space_group_name_H-M   'P 1'
#
loop_
_entity.id
_entity.type
_entity.pdbx_description
1 polymer ?
#
loop_
_entity_poly.entity_id
_entity_poly.type
_entity_poly.pdbx_seq_one_letter_code
_entity_poly.pdbx_strand_id
1 'polypeptide(L)'
;MTSLELAIEFTDIWKDLDTKQINTMLAQNVSLELLEFFAAYAQEFAEEWLDENEKADELSRRLPNLLIIGYLIRLLEERVD
;
A
#
# COMPACT_ATOMS: atom_id res chain seq x y z
N MET A 1 -2.82 23.58 -9.58
CA MET A 1 -3.09 22.29 -8.95
C MET A 1 -2.81 22.45 -7.47
N THR A 2 -3.82 22.28 -6.64
CA THR A 2 -3.69 22.33 -5.18
C THR A 2 -3.25 20.96 -4.66
N SER A 3 -2.67 20.96 -3.47
CA SER A 3 -2.22 19.75 -2.79
C SER A 3 -3.39 18.77 -2.53
N LEU A 4 -4.60 19.28 -2.31
CA LEU A 4 -5.84 18.49 -2.20
C LEU A 4 -6.23 17.81 -3.54
N GLU A 5 -6.15 18.54 -4.65
CA GLU A 5 -6.43 17.97 -5.99
C GLU A 5 -5.48 16.81 -6.31
N LEU A 6 -4.21 16.93 -5.94
CA LEU A 6 -3.21 15.86 -6.09
C LEU A 6 -3.55 14.59 -5.27
N ALA A 7 -4.01 14.75 -4.03
CA ALA A 7 -4.38 13.62 -3.19
C ALA A 7 -5.62 12.89 -3.73
N ILE A 8 -6.61 13.63 -4.21
CA ILE A 8 -7.80 13.08 -4.86
C ILE A 8 -7.40 12.32 -6.12
N GLU A 9 -6.61 12.92 -7.02
CA GLU A 9 -6.14 12.25 -8.24
C GLU A 9 -5.33 10.99 -7.93
N PHE A 10 -4.46 11.02 -6.90
CA PHE A 10 -3.69 9.86 -6.47
C PHE A 10 -4.62 8.72 -6.07
N THR A 11 -5.56 8.96 -5.14
CA THR A 11 -6.51 7.92 -4.69
C THR A 11 -7.40 7.40 -5.82
N ASP A 12 -7.80 8.28 -6.74
CA ASP A 12 -8.57 7.92 -7.94
C ASP A 12 -7.80 7.02 -8.90
N ILE A 13 -6.48 7.18 -9.03
CA ILE A 13 -5.65 6.28 -9.85
C ILE A 13 -5.65 4.87 -9.26
N TRP A 14 -5.56 4.72 -7.94
CA TRP A 14 -5.43 3.41 -7.29
C TRP A 14 -6.73 2.61 -7.24
N LYS A 15 -7.89 3.26 -7.24
CA LYS A 15 -9.21 2.58 -7.11
C LYS A 15 -9.51 1.63 -8.28
N ASP A 16 -8.98 1.93 -9.47
CA ASP A 16 -9.27 1.22 -10.71
C ASP A 16 -8.20 0.16 -11.05
N LEU A 17 -7.13 0.05 -10.25
CA LEU A 17 -6.04 -0.89 -10.48
C LEU A 17 -6.29 -2.24 -9.82
N ASP A 18 -6.07 -3.31 -10.58
CA ASP A 18 -5.99 -4.65 -10.04
C ASP A 18 -4.68 -4.87 -9.25
N THR A 19 -4.62 -5.95 -8.47
CA THR A 19 -3.46 -6.28 -7.64
C THR A 19 -2.14 -6.36 -8.44
N LYS A 20 -2.17 -6.83 -9.69
CA LYS A 20 -0.98 -6.96 -10.54
C LYS A 20 -0.50 -5.59 -11.04
N GLN A 21 -1.44 -4.72 -11.40
CA GLN A 21 -1.15 -3.34 -11.78
C GLN A 21 -0.58 -2.58 -10.58
N ILE A 22 -1.16 -2.75 -9.38
CA ILE A 22 -0.65 -2.16 -8.14
C ILE A 22 0.80 -2.60 -7.89
N ASN A 23 1.08 -3.91 -7.95
CA ASN A 23 2.44 -4.44 -7.80
C ASN A 23 3.42 -3.81 -8.79
N THR A 24 2.99 -3.64 -10.05
CA THR A 24 3.83 -3.03 -11.09
C THR A 24 4.14 -1.56 -10.77
N MET A 25 3.14 -0.79 -10.35
CA MET A 25 3.31 0.61 -9.97
C MET A 25 4.24 0.76 -8.77
N LEU A 26 4.06 -0.06 -7.73
CA LEU A 26 4.91 -0.03 -6.55
C LEU A 26 6.36 -0.43 -6.89
N ALA A 27 6.57 -1.51 -7.67
CA ALA A 27 7.90 -1.94 -8.08
C ALA A 27 8.66 -0.90 -8.92
N GLN A 28 7.96 -0.04 -9.65
CA GLN A 28 8.57 1.02 -10.45
C GLN A 28 8.87 2.31 -9.68
N ASN A 29 8.14 2.57 -8.60
CA ASN A 29 8.13 3.89 -7.93
C ASN A 29 8.58 3.84 -6.46
N VAL A 30 8.78 2.66 -5.90
CA VAL A 30 9.19 2.46 -4.50
C VAL A 30 10.53 1.74 -4.46
N SER A 31 11.40 2.09 -3.51
CA SER A 31 12.70 1.43 -3.35
C SER A 31 12.52 -0.03 -2.90
N LEU A 32 13.44 -0.89 -3.33
CA LEU A 32 13.44 -2.30 -2.95
C LEU A 32 13.44 -2.48 -1.42
N GLU A 33 14.25 -1.69 -0.71
CA GLU A 33 14.33 -1.70 0.75
C GLU A 33 12.96 -1.46 1.41
N LEU A 34 12.18 -0.49 0.89
CA LEU A 34 10.87 -0.18 1.44
C LEU A 34 9.86 -1.29 1.13
N LEU A 35 9.94 -1.88 -0.08
CA LEU A 35 9.12 -3.05 -0.45
C LEU A 35 9.39 -4.24 0.46
N GLU A 36 10.67 -4.55 0.72
CA GLU A 36 11.09 -5.64 1.59
C GLU A 36 10.65 -5.39 3.04
N PHE A 37 10.81 -4.16 3.53
CA PHE A 37 10.35 -3.77 4.86
C PHE A 37 8.85 -4.01 5.03
N PHE A 38 8.01 -3.50 4.13
CA PHE A 38 6.55 -3.65 4.25
C PHE A 38 6.09 -5.08 4.02
N ALA A 39 6.79 -5.87 3.19
CA ALA A 39 6.50 -7.29 3.05
C ALA A 39 6.76 -8.05 4.35
N ALA A 40 7.91 -7.84 4.99
CA ALA A 40 8.25 -8.47 6.26
C ALA A 40 7.30 -8.03 7.38
N TYR A 41 7.06 -6.72 7.50
CA TYR A 41 6.15 -6.18 8.50
C TYR A 41 4.71 -6.67 8.32
N ALA A 42 4.20 -6.73 7.10
CA ALA A 42 2.87 -7.27 6.82
C ALA A 42 2.76 -8.76 7.20
N GLN A 43 3.82 -9.53 6.97
CA GLN A 43 3.86 -10.93 7.36
C GLN A 43 3.82 -11.08 8.88
N GLU A 44 4.67 -10.36 9.62
CA GLU A 44 4.69 -10.37 11.08
C GLU A 44 3.33 -9.93 11.65
N PHE A 45 2.76 -8.85 11.12
CA PHE A 45 1.44 -8.37 11.51
C PHE A 45 0.36 -9.44 11.27
N ALA A 46 0.36 -10.08 10.10
CA ALA A 46 -0.59 -11.13 9.79
C ALA A 46 -0.44 -12.32 10.75
N GLU A 47 0.80 -12.72 11.06
CA GLU A 47 1.09 -13.82 11.99
C GLU A 47 0.57 -13.56 13.40
N GLU A 48 0.68 -12.33 13.90
CA GLU A 48 0.25 -11.93 15.23
C GLU A 48 -1.25 -11.66 15.36
N TRP A 49 -1.88 -11.06 14.34
CA TRP A 49 -3.20 -10.44 14.50
C TRP A 49 -4.32 -11.05 13.66
N LEU A 50 -4.00 -11.83 12.62
CA LEU A 50 -5.01 -12.47 11.78
C LEU A 50 -5.27 -13.92 12.19
N ASP A 51 -6.54 -14.32 12.14
CA ASP A 51 -6.92 -15.72 12.34
C ASP A 51 -6.53 -16.58 11.13
N GLU A 52 -6.49 -17.92 11.28
CA GLU A 52 -6.05 -18.83 10.20
C GLU A 52 -6.85 -18.66 8.89
N ASN A 53 -8.14 -18.36 9.00
CA ASN A 53 -8.99 -18.11 7.82
C ASN A 53 -8.61 -16.81 7.09
N GLU A 54 -8.20 -15.77 7.83
CA GLU A 54 -7.80 -14.47 7.28
C GLU A 54 -6.37 -14.49 6.76
N LYS A 55 -5.49 -15.31 7.34
CA LYS A 55 -4.14 -15.57 6.83
C LYS A 55 -4.16 -16.21 5.45
N ALA A 56 -5.09 -17.14 5.22
CA ALA A 56 -5.27 -17.80 3.93
C ALA A 56 -5.98 -16.91 2.87
N ASP A 57 -6.54 -15.78 3.30
CA ASP A 57 -7.34 -14.90 2.46
C ASP A 57 -6.52 -14.03 1.51
N GLU A 58 -7.17 -13.53 0.46
CA GLU A 58 -6.59 -12.59 -0.49
C GLU A 58 -6.17 -11.27 0.17
N LEU A 59 -6.81 -10.90 1.28
CA LEU A 59 -6.45 -9.72 2.07
C LEU A 59 -5.01 -9.78 2.59
N SER A 60 -4.57 -10.93 3.13
CA SER A 60 -3.22 -11.07 3.69
C SER A 60 -2.13 -10.84 2.62
N ARG A 61 -2.39 -11.31 1.39
CA ARG A 61 -1.49 -11.14 0.24
C ARG A 61 -1.44 -9.71 -0.27
N ARG A 62 -2.51 -8.94 -0.06
CA ARG A 62 -2.61 -7.53 -0.46
C ARG A 62 -2.11 -6.58 0.62
N LEU A 63 -1.97 -7.06 1.86
CA LEU A 63 -1.60 -6.26 3.02
C LEU A 63 -0.30 -5.46 2.82
N PRO A 64 0.80 -6.00 2.27
CA PRO A 64 2.00 -5.20 2.02
C PRO A 64 1.73 -3.98 1.14
N ASN A 65 0.99 -4.17 0.05
CA ASN A 65 0.67 -3.09 -0.89
C ASN A 65 -0.23 -2.05 -0.25
N LEU A 66 -1.23 -2.47 0.54
CA LEU A 66 -2.14 -1.58 1.24
C LEU A 66 -1.39 -0.70 2.25
N LEU A 67 -0.42 -1.28 2.98
CA LEU A 67 0.40 -0.56 3.94
C LEU A 67 1.31 0.47 3.25
N ILE A 68 1.95 0.10 2.13
CA ILE A 68 2.76 1.03 1.34
C ILE A 68 1.90 2.19 0.82
N ILE A 69 0.74 1.90 0.23
CA ILE A 69 -0.16 2.94 -0.29
C ILE A 69 -0.62 3.86 0.85
N GLY A 70 -1.01 3.32 2.00
CA GLY A 70 -1.38 4.12 3.17
C GLY A 70 -0.25 5.02 3.64
N TYR A 71 0.98 4.51 3.68
CA TYR A 71 2.18 5.29 4.01
C TYR A 71 2.41 6.44 3.00
N LEU A 72 2.29 6.16 1.70
CA LEU A 72 2.45 7.17 0.66
C LEU A 72 1.38 8.28 0.75
N ILE A 73 0.12 7.91 1.01
CA ILE A 73 -0.97 8.89 1.23
C ILE A 73 -0.64 9.77 2.44
N ARG A 74 -0.23 9.16 3.55
CA ARG A 74 0.14 9.90 4.77
C ARG A 74 1.29 10.89 4.52
N LEU A 75 2.33 10.48 3.79
CA LEU A 75 3.42 11.37 3.39
C LEU A 75 2.97 12.52 2.49
N LEU A 76 2.00 12.27 1.61
CA LEU A 76 1.42 13.31 0.77
C LEU A 76 0.67 14.32 1.65
N GLU A 77 -0.20 13.87 2.54
CA GLU A 77 -0.93 14.73 3.49
C GLU A 77 0.02 15.64 4.29
N GLU A 78 1.11 15.10 4.86
CA GLU A 78 2.10 15.89 5.61
C GLU A 78 2.80 16.98 4.80
N ARG A 79 2.83 16.84 3.47
CA ARG A 79 3.43 17.83 2.56
C ARG A 79 2.40 18.80 1.97
N VAL A 80 1.13 18.44 2.09
CA VAL A 80 -0.02 19.20 1.58
C VAL A 80 -0.44 20.27 2.58
N ASP A 81 -0.35 19.96 3.88
CA ASP A 81 -0.52 20.89 5.01
C ASP A 81 0.63 21.91 5.13
#